data_AF-A0A1G6ZYI0-F1
#
_entry.id   AF-A0A1G6ZYI0-F1
#
_cell.length_a   1.000
_cell.length_b   1.000
_cell.length_c   1.000
_cell.angle_alpha   90.00
_cell.angle_beta   90.00
_cell.angle_gamma   90.00
#
_symmetry.space_group_name_H-M   'P 1'
#
loop_
_entity.id
_entity.type
_entity.pdbx_description
1 polymer ?
#
loop_
_entity_poly.entity_id
_entity_poly.type
_entity_poly.pdbx_seq_one_letter_code
_entity_poly.pdbx_strand_id
1 'polypeptide(L)'
;MTGEPLKQAIAVERRPEHAFIRWSDTGGVCCELLDYFIARRADATELATFELLDMEQMWQQLLSLGETGLSRAVRKQVEIIDWQQPGGGVRSCCFRAEGLLALYEEIQARRGAA
;
A
#
# COMPACT_ATOMS: atom_id res chain seq x y z
N MET A 1 -12.71 -15.00 5.81
CA MET A 1 -13.16 -15.14 4.40
C MET A 1 -11.95 -15.49 3.52
N THR A 2 -12.05 -16.50 2.66
CA THR A 2 -10.94 -17.00 1.82
C THR A 2 -11.47 -17.54 0.49
N GLY A 3 -10.61 -17.75 -0.50
CA GLY A 3 -10.92 -18.45 -1.75
C GLY A 3 -11.90 -17.71 -2.66
N GLU A 4 -12.80 -18.47 -3.28
CA GLU A 4 -13.80 -17.95 -4.21
C GLU A 4 -14.73 -16.89 -3.58
N PRO A 5 -15.27 -17.06 -2.37
CA PRO A 5 -16.05 -16.01 -1.70
C PRO A 5 -15.30 -14.68 -1.55
N LEU A 6 -14.00 -14.75 -1.24
CA LEU A 6 -13.16 -13.55 -1.13
C LEU A 6 -12.98 -12.87 -2.49
N LYS A 7 -12.68 -13.64 -3.54
CA LYS A 7 -12.53 -13.11 -4.90
C LYS A 7 -13.82 -12.44 -5.38
N GLN A 8 -14.98 -13.01 -5.05
CA GLN A 8 -16.28 -12.42 -5.35
C GLN A 8 -16.52 -11.11 -4.60
N ALA A 9 -16.22 -11.08 -3.29
CA ALA A 9 -16.34 -9.84 -2.50
C ALA A 9 -15.43 -8.73 -3.06
N ILE A 10 -14.18 -9.05 -3.38
CA ILE A 10 -13.25 -8.12 -4.03
C ILE A 10 -13.80 -7.65 -5.37
N ALA A 11 -14.32 -8.55 -6.21
CA ALA A 11 -14.84 -8.19 -7.52
C ALA A 11 -16.06 -7.25 -7.46
N VAL A 12 -16.89 -7.37 -6.42
CA VAL A 12 -18.05 -6.49 -6.20
C VAL A 12 -17.62 -5.07 -5.80
N GLU A 13 -16.58 -4.95 -4.97
CA GLU A 13 -16.11 -3.65 -4.48
C GLU A 13 -15.09 -2.98 -5.42
N ARG A 14 -14.41 -3.77 -6.26
CA ARG A 14 -13.31 -3.31 -7.10
C ARG A 14 -13.77 -2.28 -8.13
N ARG A 15 -13.02 -1.18 -8.20
CA ARG A 15 -13.12 -0.16 -9.23
C ARG A 15 -11.81 -0.07 -10.02
N PRO A 16 -11.82 0.49 -11.25
CA PRO A 16 -10.62 0.61 -12.07
C PRO A 16 -9.44 1.33 -11.39
N GLU A 17 -9.73 2.26 -10.49
CA GLU A 17 -8.74 3.04 -9.73
C GLU A 17 -8.10 2.28 -8.57
N HIS A 18 -8.70 1.18 -8.09
CA HIS A 18 -8.15 0.42 -6.98
C HIS A 18 -6.89 -0.33 -7.41
N ALA A 19 -5.78 -0.03 -6.73
CA ALA A 19 -4.46 -0.62 -7.00
C ALA A 19 -3.94 -1.47 -5.83
N PHE A 20 -4.50 -1.27 -4.63
CA PHE A 20 -4.04 -1.95 -3.41
C PHE A 20 -5.18 -2.66 -2.70
N ILE A 21 -4.80 -3.65 -1.90
CA ILE A 21 -5.66 -4.24 -0.89
C ILE A 21 -4.95 -4.11 0.46
N ARG A 22 -5.65 -3.52 1.42
CA ARG A 22 -5.28 -3.54 2.82
C ARG A 22 -6.18 -4.54 3.52
N TRP A 23 -5.60 -5.49 4.22
CA TRP A 23 -6.35 -6.60 4.81
C TRP A 23 -5.82 -6.98 6.17
N SER A 24 -6.63 -7.68 6.96
CA SER A 24 -6.22 -8.20 8.26
C SER A 24 -6.51 -9.69 8.41
N ASP A 25 -5.64 -10.37 9.12
CA ASP A 25 -5.80 -11.75 9.58
C ASP A 25 -5.44 -11.85 11.07
N THR A 26 -5.26 -13.08 11.57
CA THR A 26 -4.83 -13.32 12.96
C THR A 26 -3.41 -12.84 13.27
N GLY A 27 -2.60 -12.58 12.25
CA GLY A 27 -1.20 -12.14 12.36
C GLY A 27 -1.02 -10.62 12.29
N GLY A 28 -2.03 -9.86 11.83
CA GLY A 28 -2.01 -8.41 11.85
C GLY A 28 -2.65 -7.78 10.63
N VAL A 29 -2.21 -6.56 10.30
CA VAL A 29 -2.66 -5.81 9.12
C VAL A 29 -1.57 -5.84 8.07
N CYS A 30 -1.93 -6.20 6.85
CA CYS A 30 -1.06 -6.20 5.68
C CYS A 30 -1.59 -5.28 4.59
N CYS A 31 -0.70 -4.80 3.72
CA CYS A 31 -1.05 -4.07 2.52
C CYS A 31 -0.20 -4.59 1.37
N GLU A 32 -0.78 -4.77 0.20
CA GLU A 32 -0.08 -5.21 -1.01
C GLU A 32 -0.81 -4.77 -2.28
N LEU A 33 -0.21 -5.01 -3.44
CA LEU A 33 -0.86 -4.75 -4.74
C LEU A 33 -2.05 -5.69 -4.92
N LEU A 34 -3.20 -5.12 -5.32
CA LEU A 34 -4.48 -5.84 -5.44
C LEU A 34 -4.37 -7.04 -6.38
N ASP A 35 -3.81 -6.85 -7.57
CA ASP A 35 -3.70 -7.91 -8.57
C ASP A 35 -2.73 -9.02 -8.14
N TYR A 36 -1.67 -8.65 -7.43
CA TYR A 36 -0.74 -9.62 -6.86
C TYR A 36 -1.44 -10.49 -5.80
N PHE A 37 -2.20 -9.86 -4.89
CA PHE A 37 -2.96 -10.56 -3.86
C PHE A 37 -3.96 -11.56 -4.47
N ILE A 38 -4.77 -11.11 -5.44
CA ILE A 38 -5.77 -11.97 -6.10
C ILE A 38 -5.10 -13.18 -6.75
N ALA A 39 -3.97 -12.98 -7.42
CA ALA A 39 -3.28 -14.02 -8.17
C ALA A 39 -2.50 -15.01 -7.28
N ARG A 40 -2.05 -14.58 -6.09
CA ARG A 40 -1.09 -15.36 -5.28
C ARG A 40 -1.58 -15.77 -3.90
N ARG A 41 -2.54 -15.05 -3.32
CA ARG A 41 -2.90 -15.18 -1.90
C ARG A 41 -4.39 -15.41 -1.64
N ALA A 42 -5.27 -14.90 -2.50
CA ALA A 42 -6.71 -14.95 -2.26
C ALA A 42 -7.24 -16.38 -2.01
N ASP A 43 -6.60 -17.42 -2.56
CA ASP A 43 -7.00 -18.82 -2.35
C ASP A 43 -6.49 -19.45 -1.05
N ALA A 44 -5.44 -18.89 -0.45
CA ALA A 44 -4.74 -19.47 0.69
C ALA A 44 -4.87 -18.63 1.97
N THR A 45 -5.29 -17.38 1.87
CA THR A 45 -5.31 -16.44 2.99
C THR A 45 -6.72 -16.22 3.51
N GLU A 46 -6.95 -16.55 4.77
CA GLU A 46 -8.20 -16.22 5.47
C GLU A 46 -8.13 -14.81 6.05
N LEU A 47 -8.99 -13.94 5.53
CA LEU A 47 -9.11 -12.56 5.97
C LEU A 47 -10.21 -12.39 7.03
N ALA A 48 -9.94 -11.60 8.05
CA ALA A 48 -10.95 -11.05 8.94
C ALA A 48 -11.66 -9.85 8.29
N THR A 49 -10.89 -8.92 7.73
CA THR A 49 -11.39 -7.74 7.02
C THR A 49 -10.49 -7.39 5.83
N PHE A 50 -11.03 -6.65 4.86
CA PHE A 50 -10.26 -6.04 3.78
C PHE A 50 -10.84 -4.68 3.39
N GLU A 51 -10.00 -3.89 2.72
CA GLU A 51 -10.29 -2.58 2.17
C GLU A 51 -9.52 -2.44 0.86
N LEU A 52 -10.17 -1.94 -0.19
CA LEU A 52 -9.52 -1.64 -1.46
C LEU A 52 -9.13 -0.16 -1.50
N LEU A 53 -7.91 0.13 -1.95
CA LEU A 53 -7.39 1.49 -1.97
C LEU A 53 -6.98 1.89 -3.38
N ASP A 54 -7.30 3.13 -3.75
CA ASP A 54 -6.66 3.83 -4.85
C ASP A 54 -5.30 4.44 -4.44
N MET A 55 -4.66 5.12 -5.38
CA MET A 55 -3.37 5.80 -5.19
C MET A 55 -3.41 6.91 -4.13
N GLU A 56 -4.49 7.69 -4.06
CA GLU A 56 -4.63 8.79 -3.12
C GLU A 56 -4.90 8.29 -1.70
N GLN A 57 -5.77 7.29 -1.57
CA GLN A 57 -6.05 6.63 -0.31
C GLN A 57 -4.78 5.97 0.25
N MET A 58 -3.98 5.29 -0.58
CA MET A 58 -2.70 4.73 -0.15
C MET A 58 -1.69 5.81 0.27
N TRP A 59 -1.68 6.96 -0.40
CA TRP A 59 -0.89 8.12 0.03
C TRP A 59 -1.36 8.64 1.40
N GLN A 60 -2.66 8.71 1.66
CA GLN A 60 -3.16 9.07 3.00
C GLN A 60 -2.78 8.02 4.06
N GLN A 61 -2.81 6.73 3.72
CA GLN A 61 -2.32 5.68 4.62
C GLN A 61 -0.85 5.92 4.98
N LEU A 62 -0.01 6.27 4.00
CA LEU A 62 1.39 6.62 4.23
C LEU A 62 1.56 7.82 5.16
N LEU A 63 0.85 8.91 4.91
CA LEU A 63 0.89 10.11 5.74
C LEU A 63 0.42 9.84 7.18
N SER A 64 -0.55 8.95 7.36
CA SER A 64 -1.05 8.56 8.68
C SER A 64 -0.01 7.80 9.52
N LEU A 65 1.04 7.26 8.89
CA LEU A 65 2.18 6.71 9.60
C LEU A 65 3.03 7.80 10.28
N GLY A 66 2.74 9.09 10.10
CA GLY A 66 3.39 10.18 10.82
C GLY A 66 4.88 10.37 10.52
N GLU A 67 5.38 9.81 9.42
CA GLU A 67 6.75 10.04 8.97
C GLU A 67 6.92 11.49 8.52
N THR A 68 7.97 12.15 9.02
CA THR A 68 8.28 13.53 8.65
C THR A 68 9.14 13.59 7.39
N GLY A 69 9.05 14.71 6.66
CA GLY A 69 9.89 14.92 5.46
C GLY A 69 9.40 14.18 4.21
N LEU A 70 8.20 13.61 4.23
CA LEU A 70 7.49 13.16 3.03
C LEU A 70 6.96 14.35 2.24
N SER A 71 7.18 14.36 0.93
CA SER A 71 6.62 15.36 0.03
C SER A 71 6.29 14.76 -1.33
N ARG A 72 5.32 15.37 -2.03
CA ARG A 72 4.86 14.96 -3.35
C ARG A 72 4.96 16.17 -4.28
N ALA A 73 5.56 15.99 -5.45
CA ALA A 73 5.78 17.06 -6.42
C ALA A 73 5.76 16.54 -7.85
N VAL A 74 5.41 17.41 -8.81
CA VAL A 74 5.55 17.12 -10.23
C VAL A 74 6.88 17.64 -10.74
N ARG A 75 7.72 16.75 -11.30
CA ARG A 75 9.02 17.08 -11.91
C ARG A 75 9.04 16.54 -13.34
N LYS A 76 9.26 17.41 -14.32
CA LYS A 76 9.30 17.04 -15.75
C LYS A 76 8.08 16.19 -16.17
N GLN A 77 6.88 16.62 -15.76
CA GLN A 77 5.59 15.93 -16.01
C GLN A 77 5.41 14.56 -15.35
N VAL A 78 6.33 14.15 -14.47
CA VAL A 78 6.19 12.93 -13.67
C VAL A 78 5.94 13.33 -12.24
N GLU A 79 4.96 12.68 -11.62
CA GLU A 79 4.70 12.84 -10.20
C GLU A 79 5.66 11.99 -9.37
N ILE A 80 6.30 12.62 -8.40
CA ILE A 80 7.40 12.07 -7.61
C ILE A 80 7.08 12.24 -6.13
N ILE A 81 7.42 11.23 -5.35
CA ILE A 81 7.46 11.30 -3.89
C ILE A 81 8.92 11.43 -3.48
N ASP A 82 9.21 12.39 -2.61
CA ASP A 82 10.52 12.54 -1.97
C ASP A 82 10.38 12.30 -0.46
N TRP A 83 11.37 11.65 0.15
CA TRP A 83 11.43 11.48 1.60
C TRP A 83 12.86 11.54 2.13
N GLN A 84 12.98 12.06 3.35
CA GLN A 84 14.25 12.13 4.06
C GLN A 84 14.65 10.74 4.59
N GLN A 85 15.95 10.43 4.52
CA GLN A 85 16.49 9.20 5.06
C GLN A 85 17.07 9.40 6.46
N PRO A 86 16.96 8.40 7.36
CA PRO A 86 17.73 8.38 8.60
C PRO A 86 19.23 8.43 8.28
N GLY A 87 19.93 9.46 8.75
CA GLY A 87 21.35 9.70 8.42
C GLY A 87 21.59 10.77 7.35
N GLY A 88 20.53 11.37 6.81
CA GLY A 88 20.61 12.48 5.86
C GLY A 88 20.43 12.05 4.40
N GLY A 89 20.15 13.01 3.53
CA GLY A 89 19.84 12.79 2.13
C GLY A 89 18.35 12.62 1.84
N VAL A 90 18.02 12.66 0.54
CA VAL A 90 16.66 12.56 0.03
C VAL A 90 16.61 11.41 -0.97
N ARG A 91 15.65 10.50 -0.78
CA ARG A 91 15.29 9.49 -1.79
C ARG A 91 14.01 9.90 -2.49
N SER A 92 13.87 9.42 -3.72
CA SER A 92 12.73 9.73 -4.57
C SER A 92 12.21 8.47 -5.25
N CYS A 93 10.90 8.37 -5.42
CA CYS A 93 10.27 7.37 -6.27
C CYS A 93 9.12 8.01 -7.05
N CYS A 94 8.68 7.35 -8.13
CA CYS A 94 7.50 7.82 -8.85
C CYS A 94 6.25 7.56 -8.00
N PHE A 95 5.26 8.46 -8.10
CA PHE A 95 3.92 8.26 -7.55
C PHE A 95 3.18 7.21 -8.40
N ARG A 96 3.54 5.95 -8.18
CA ARG A 96 3.01 4.74 -8.82
C ARG A 96 2.80 3.67 -7.76
N ALA A 97 1.96 2.68 -8.06
CA ALA A 97 1.51 1.73 -7.06
C ALA A 97 2.67 1.02 -6.35
N GLU A 98 3.64 0.54 -7.13
CA GLU A 98 4.83 -0.14 -6.61
C GLU A 98 5.69 0.78 -5.75
N GLY A 99 5.83 2.05 -6.15
CA GLY A 99 6.63 3.05 -5.43
C GLY A 99 6.00 3.43 -4.08
N LEU A 100 4.67 3.60 -4.05
CA LEU A 100 3.92 3.86 -2.82
C LEU A 100 3.97 2.67 -1.86
N LEU A 101 3.75 1.45 -2.37
CA LEU A 101 3.78 0.26 -1.53
C LEU A 101 5.17 0.04 -0.92
N ALA A 102 6.23 0.12 -1.74
CA ALA A 102 7.60 -0.05 -1.24
C ALA A 102 7.96 0.97 -0.16
N LEU A 103 7.53 2.23 -0.33
CA LEU A 103 7.74 3.27 0.68
C LEU A 103 6.93 3.01 1.96
N TYR A 104 5.68 2.56 1.83
CA TYR A 104 4.84 2.19 2.97
C TYR A 104 5.45 1.05 3.79
N GLU A 105 5.90 -0.02 3.11
CA GLU A 105 6.58 -1.15 3.75
C GLU A 105 7.88 -0.71 4.42
N GLU A 106 8.67 0.15 3.77
CA GLU A 106 9.93 0.70 4.34
C GLU A 106 9.66 1.47 5.64
N ILE A 107 8.64 2.32 5.67
CA ILE A 107 8.30 3.12 6.87
C ILE A 107 7.72 2.20 7.96
N GLN A 108 6.84 1.27 7.61
CA GLN A 108 6.30 0.32 8.58
C GLN A 108 7.38 -0.56 9.22
N ALA A 109 8.32 -1.09 8.42
CA ALA A 109 9.42 -1.89 8.91
C ALA A 109 10.31 -1.12 9.90
N ARG A 110 10.57 0.17 9.62
CA ARG A 110 11.31 1.05 10.54
C ARG A 110 10.58 1.27 11.87
N ARG A 111 9.25 1.35 11.84
CA ARG A 111 8.43 1.51 13.05
C ARG A 111 8.31 0.24 13.88
N GLY A 112 8.29 -0.93 13.24
CA GLY A 112 8.23 -2.22 13.94
C GLY A 112 9.57 -2.67 14.55
N ALA A 113 10.68 -2.06 14.14
CA ALA A 113 12.02 -2.33 14.65
C ALA A 113 12.47 -1.40 15.79
N ALA A 114 11.62 -0.43 16.18
CA ALA A 114 11.86 0.55 17.24
C ALA A 114 11.09 0.18 18.52
#